data_AF-C3ZWT5-F1
#
_entry.id   AF-C3ZWT5-F1
#
_cell.length_a   1.000
_cell.length_b   1.000
_cell.length_c   1.000
_cell.angle_alpha   90.00
_cell.angle_beta   90.00
_cell.angle_gamma   90.00
#
_symmetry.space_group_name_H-M   'P 1'
#
loop_
_entity.id
_entity.type
_entity.pdbx_description
1 polymer ?
#
loop_
_entity_poly.entity_id
_entity_poly.type
_entity_poly.pdbx_seq_one_letter_code
_entity_poly.pdbx_strand_id
1 'polypeptide(L)'
;MLAPLPLHSRASRPLQCISLVLGRLPVKCCLYPLTETVSTKGRLVYTLTMLSASWRRVAAGAAAGAAVVGAVSYRGKISAMPQSWKDKVRHEAFRPAYNNPPRNYPSPQPLFSPSFDFPKKMPPEDYKELPWMKIDFKTEPKKYLWALLDYCFEGNTECDFRVEDNRVRRWYYAPWLASRPFGREPIHGLTMDRPSNPGYIAKEDKAWEQTWAAGFYNSYGGYTIGRFWENPGKPTLTANVSFPPGTVSFKILFTQATERDVPSLEGSKVWQAAIGVPDPPIPPTASSSEAARILEQTMSARDRGPDPYPLRLIQVDVMVRDPRSEIGWVFGTFMYHKDVPAADPWRRLVPMTLQWGNDPDLTPEMYYEQGRRPTETWTNPSVRELRLLPKGRPYLGYLERANGIVDGFTSACASCHSTASAPVDRASRDGEASEQTAPGMTPDTMRWFRNVKCGEPFQEGVLSLDYSMQLNSGFGGYRQWLRRNPEPKPALSRLACFK
;
A
#
# COMPACT_ATOMS: atom_id res chain seq x y z
N MET A 1 -39.68 -56.36 25.65
CA MET A 1 -38.38 -56.86 25.17
C MET A 1 -37.31 -55.91 25.71
N LEU A 2 -36.95 -56.06 26.98
CA LEU A 2 -35.80 -56.84 27.50
C LEU A 2 -34.44 -56.16 27.23
N ALA A 3 -33.89 -55.54 28.29
CA ALA A 3 -32.46 -55.30 28.49
C ALA A 3 -31.74 -56.66 28.79
N PRO A 4 -30.38 -56.78 28.76
CA PRO A 4 -29.53 -56.26 29.85
C PRO A 4 -28.04 -55.91 29.50
N LEU A 5 -27.36 -55.29 30.47
CA LEU A 5 -25.89 -55.14 30.64
C LEU A 5 -25.18 -56.51 30.83
N PRO A 6 -23.82 -56.60 30.73
CA PRO A 6 -22.99 -56.56 31.94
C PRO A 6 -21.55 -55.97 31.82
N LEU A 7 -21.00 -55.73 33.01
CA LEU A 7 -19.64 -55.27 33.39
C LEU A 7 -18.50 -56.28 33.15
N HIS A 8 -17.26 -55.75 33.08
CA HIS A 8 -15.94 -56.23 33.58
C HIS A 8 -14.82 -55.96 32.54
N SER A 9 -13.55 -55.66 32.85
CA SER A 9 -12.79 -55.39 34.07
C SER A 9 -11.45 -54.71 33.71
N ARG A 10 -10.74 -54.23 34.74
CA ARG A 10 -9.41 -53.58 34.82
C ARG A 10 -8.34 -54.01 33.81
N ALA A 11 -7.54 -53.04 33.33
CA ALA A 11 -6.08 -53.15 33.32
C ALA A 11 -5.39 -51.78 33.21
N SER A 12 -4.49 -51.54 34.16
CA SER A 12 -3.59 -50.39 34.26
C SER A 12 -2.25 -50.64 33.55
N ARG A 13 -1.65 -49.54 33.03
CA ARG A 13 -0.23 -49.27 32.61
C ARG A 13 -0.05 -49.05 31.09
N PRO A 14 0.99 -48.31 30.64
CA PRO A 14 1.61 -47.09 31.18
C PRO A 14 1.73 -45.95 30.12
N LEU A 15 2.03 -44.73 30.57
CA LEU A 15 2.46 -43.62 29.73
C LEU A 15 3.74 -43.98 28.95
N GLN A 16 3.72 -43.86 27.63
CA GLN A 16 4.91 -43.89 26.80
C GLN A 16 5.70 -42.58 26.97
N CYS A 17 6.91 -42.67 27.49
CA CYS A 17 7.92 -41.62 27.37
C CYS A 17 8.50 -41.62 25.95
N ILE A 18 8.37 -40.51 25.22
CA ILE A 18 9.21 -40.26 24.05
C ILE A 18 10.46 -39.54 24.55
N SER A 19 11.60 -40.24 24.51
CA SER A 19 12.93 -39.65 24.68
C SER A 19 13.35 -38.98 23.36
N LEU A 20 13.54 -37.66 23.38
CA LEU A 20 14.33 -36.97 22.36
C LEU A 20 15.65 -36.53 23.00
N VAL A 21 16.75 -37.14 22.55
CA VAL A 21 18.11 -36.82 23.00
C VAL A 21 18.62 -35.64 22.19
N LEU A 22 18.87 -34.52 22.86
CA LEU A 22 19.79 -33.47 22.39
C LEU A 22 20.67 -33.01 23.57
N GLY A 23 21.89 -33.56 23.64
CA GLY A 23 22.96 -33.01 24.49
C GLY A 23 22.90 -33.35 25.98
N ARG A 24 24.08 -33.32 26.62
CA ARG A 24 24.29 -33.71 28.03
C ARG A 24 23.85 -32.60 28.99
N LEU A 25 22.66 -32.72 29.58
CA LEU A 25 22.24 -32.35 30.96
C LEU A 25 20.69 -32.39 31.07
N PRO A 26 20.09 -33.05 32.08
CA PRO A 26 18.63 -33.16 32.19
C PRO A 26 18.00 -31.94 32.88
N VAL A 27 16.97 -31.34 32.27
CA VAL A 27 16.06 -30.38 32.91
C VAL A 27 14.73 -31.09 33.18
N LYS A 28 14.30 -31.15 34.46
CA LYS A 28 12.95 -31.60 34.83
C LYS A 28 12.00 -30.40 34.80
N CYS A 29 11.03 -30.40 33.89
CA CYS A 29 9.85 -29.55 33.97
C CYS A 29 8.65 -30.41 34.34
N CYS A 30 8.05 -30.16 35.52
CA CYS A 30 6.73 -30.69 35.86
C CYS A 30 5.65 -29.74 35.30
N LEU A 31 4.83 -30.25 34.38
CA LEU A 31 3.55 -29.63 34.00
C LEU A 31 2.47 -30.17 34.94
N TYR A 32 1.77 -29.30 35.65
CA TYR A 32 0.52 -29.65 36.35
C TYR A 32 -0.68 -29.23 35.48
N PRO A 33 -1.75 -30.04 35.42
CA PRO A 33 -2.94 -29.72 34.65
C PRO A 33 -3.74 -28.58 35.29
N LEU A 34 -4.24 -27.68 34.45
CA LEU A 34 -5.28 -26.71 34.79
C LEU A 34 -6.60 -27.45 35.03
N THR A 35 -7.21 -27.26 36.19
CA THR A 35 -8.61 -27.64 36.45
C THR A 35 -9.49 -26.39 36.47
N GLU A 36 -10.54 -26.40 35.66
CA GLU A 36 -11.64 -25.45 35.70
C GLU A 36 -12.36 -25.51 37.07
N THR A 37 -12.82 -24.36 37.56
CA THR A 37 -13.72 -24.28 38.74
C THR A 37 -15.03 -23.62 38.36
N VAL A 38 -16.12 -24.28 38.71
CA VAL A 38 -17.49 -23.73 38.71
C VAL A 38 -17.66 -22.87 39.97
N SER A 39 -18.20 -21.68 39.76
CA SER A 39 -18.52 -20.66 40.77
C SER A 39 -19.63 -21.10 41.72
N THR A 40 -19.48 -20.83 43.02
CA THR A 40 -20.53 -20.21 43.84
C THR A 40 -19.93 -19.55 45.10
N LYS A 41 -20.28 -18.27 45.31
CA LYS A 41 -20.19 -17.47 46.54
C LYS A 41 -18.78 -17.07 47.06
N GLY A 42 -18.46 -15.78 46.85
CA GLY A 42 -17.94 -14.88 47.90
C GLY A 42 -16.43 -14.79 48.13
N ARG A 43 -15.86 -13.61 47.80
CA ARG A 43 -14.57 -13.00 48.24
C ARG A 43 -13.46 -13.93 48.75
N LEU A 44 -12.32 -13.97 48.03
CA LEU A 44 -11.02 -14.35 48.60
C LEU A 44 -10.09 -13.15 48.78
N VAL A 45 -9.67 -12.96 50.03
CA VAL A 45 -8.53 -12.16 50.47
C VAL A 45 -7.33 -13.11 50.53
N TYR A 46 -6.18 -12.73 49.98
CA TYR A 46 -4.93 -13.47 50.16
C TYR A 46 -3.98 -12.70 51.08
N THR A 47 -3.83 -13.18 52.31
CA THR A 47 -2.76 -12.83 53.25
C THR A 47 -1.59 -13.79 53.04
N LEU A 48 -0.39 -13.27 52.78
CA LEU A 48 0.84 -14.06 52.70
C LEU A 48 1.61 -13.95 54.02
N THR A 49 1.62 -15.03 54.80
CA THR A 49 2.43 -15.17 56.01
C THR A 49 3.86 -15.56 55.61
N MET A 50 4.81 -14.66 55.78
CA MET A 50 6.25 -14.98 55.69
C MET A 50 6.78 -15.35 57.07
N LEU A 51 7.30 -16.57 57.20
CA LEU A 51 8.08 -17.02 58.35
C LEU A 51 9.51 -16.48 58.24
N SER A 52 9.92 -15.80 59.31
CA SER A 52 11.23 -15.19 59.53
C SER A 52 12.34 -16.21 59.76
N ALA A 53 13.49 -15.98 59.15
CA ALA A 53 14.78 -16.47 59.65
C ALA A 53 15.79 -15.30 59.62
N SER A 54 16.14 -14.82 60.80
CA SER A 54 17.10 -13.73 61.02
C SER A 54 18.49 -14.29 61.33
N TRP A 55 19.54 -13.98 60.56
CA TRP A 55 20.92 -13.89 61.09
C TRP A 55 21.76 -12.85 60.31
N ARG A 56 21.96 -11.72 61.01
CA ARG A 56 23.11 -10.79 61.12
C ARG A 56 23.91 -10.33 59.88
N ARG A 57 24.02 -9.00 59.79
CA ARG A 57 24.90 -8.18 58.93
C ARG A 57 26.38 -8.34 59.31
N VAL A 58 27.27 -8.50 58.32
CA VAL A 58 28.61 -7.89 58.26
C VAL A 58 29.00 -7.68 56.78
N ALA A 59 29.64 -6.53 56.51
CA ALA A 59 30.35 -6.09 55.29
C ALA A 59 29.54 -5.67 54.06
N ALA A 60 29.32 -4.36 53.97
CA ALA A 60 29.00 -3.60 52.77
C ALA A 60 30.24 -3.42 51.88
N GLY A 61 29.99 -3.21 50.59
CA GLY A 61 30.88 -2.45 49.71
C GLY A 61 31.71 -3.28 48.72
N ALA A 62 31.27 -3.30 47.45
CA ALA A 62 32.09 -3.33 46.21
C ALA A 62 31.56 -4.22 45.07
N ALA A 63 30.52 -5.04 45.25
CA ALA A 63 30.07 -5.97 44.18
C ALA A 63 28.84 -5.52 43.36
N ALA A 64 28.07 -4.55 43.84
CA ALA A 64 26.81 -4.14 43.17
C ALA A 64 27.02 -3.17 41.99
N GLY A 65 28.14 -2.43 41.96
CA GLY A 65 28.47 -1.52 40.85
C GLY A 65 28.93 -2.25 39.59
N ALA A 66 29.73 -3.31 39.74
CA ALA A 66 30.26 -4.07 38.61
C ALA A 66 29.18 -4.93 37.91
N ALA A 67 28.21 -5.44 38.65
CA ALA A 67 27.11 -6.24 38.08
C ALA A 67 26.09 -5.38 37.30
N VAL A 68 25.80 -4.16 37.77
CA VAL A 68 24.88 -3.23 37.09
C VAL A 68 25.57 -2.54 35.91
N VAL A 69 26.84 -2.09 36.06
CA VAL A 69 27.62 -1.57 34.93
C VAL A 69 27.90 -2.67 33.92
N GLY A 70 28.18 -3.90 34.37
CA GLY A 70 28.30 -5.08 33.52
C GLY A 70 27.00 -5.41 32.77
N ALA A 71 25.84 -5.40 33.42
CA ALA A 71 24.55 -5.68 32.78
C ALA A 71 24.08 -4.56 31.82
N VAL A 72 24.40 -3.29 32.11
CA VAL A 72 24.12 -2.15 31.23
C VAL A 72 25.07 -2.14 30.03
N SER A 73 26.35 -2.48 30.23
CA SER A 73 27.35 -2.64 29.16
C SER A 73 27.11 -3.90 28.32
N TYR A 74 26.57 -4.96 28.92
CA TYR A 74 26.25 -6.23 28.26
C TYR A 74 24.93 -6.16 27.47
N ARG A 75 23.93 -5.38 27.96
CA ARG A 75 22.79 -4.97 27.12
C ARG A 75 23.20 -4.08 25.94
N GLY A 76 24.28 -3.31 26.08
CA GLY A 76 24.91 -2.54 25.00
C GLY A 76 25.63 -3.37 23.94
N LYS A 77 25.77 -4.70 24.13
CA LYS A 77 26.41 -5.63 23.18
C LYS A 77 25.47 -6.75 22.70
N ILE A 78 24.16 -6.51 22.66
CA ILE A 78 23.36 -7.14 21.59
C ILE A 78 23.88 -6.48 20.32
N SER A 79 24.70 -7.19 19.54
CA SER A 79 25.33 -6.68 18.31
C SER A 79 24.34 -5.81 17.56
N ALA A 80 24.55 -4.49 17.54
CA ALA A 80 23.84 -3.61 16.63
C ALA A 80 23.94 -4.23 15.23
N MET A 81 22.85 -4.19 14.45
CA MET A 81 22.84 -4.79 13.12
C MET A 81 24.09 -4.33 12.34
N PRO A 82 24.77 -5.24 11.62
CA PRO A 82 25.96 -4.88 10.84
C PRO A 82 25.70 -3.65 9.99
N GLN A 83 26.62 -2.68 10.01
CA GLN A 83 26.48 -1.45 9.24
C GLN A 83 26.29 -1.75 7.75
N SER A 84 26.98 -2.76 7.24
CA SER A 84 26.82 -3.24 5.86
C SER A 84 25.39 -3.70 5.52
N TRP A 85 24.64 -4.25 6.47
CA TRP A 85 23.24 -4.59 6.26
C TRP A 85 22.35 -3.33 6.27
N LYS A 86 22.62 -2.41 7.21
CA LYS A 86 21.93 -1.10 7.28
C LYS A 86 22.13 -0.27 6.01
N ASP A 87 23.33 -0.28 5.44
CA ASP A 87 23.65 0.45 4.22
C ASP A 87 22.94 -0.19 3.02
N LYS A 88 22.95 -1.53 2.92
CA LYS A 88 22.23 -2.25 1.85
C LYS A 88 20.72 -2.01 1.89
N VAL A 89 20.10 -2.08 3.06
CA VAL A 89 18.66 -1.87 3.19
C VAL A 89 18.28 -0.42 2.92
N ARG A 90 19.10 0.54 3.35
CA ARG A 90 18.91 1.96 3.06
C ARG A 90 19.06 2.24 1.57
N HIS A 91 20.10 1.68 0.94
CA HIS A 91 20.30 1.79 -0.50
C HIS A 91 19.09 1.24 -1.28
N GLU A 92 18.59 0.06 -0.92
CA GLU A 92 17.43 -0.51 -1.61
C GLU A 92 16.15 0.30 -1.39
N ALA A 93 15.90 0.75 -0.16
CA ALA A 93 14.73 1.53 0.20
C ALA A 93 14.63 2.85 -0.58
N PHE A 94 15.76 3.51 -0.81
CA PHE A 94 15.82 4.81 -1.47
C PHE A 94 16.41 4.74 -2.88
N ARG A 95 16.47 3.54 -3.47
CA ARG A 95 16.94 3.36 -4.84
C ARG A 95 16.00 4.12 -5.80
N PRO A 96 16.54 4.87 -6.79
CA PRO A 96 15.71 5.66 -7.71
C PRO A 96 14.90 4.79 -8.67
N ALA A 97 15.49 3.73 -9.22
CA ALA A 97 14.88 2.92 -10.27
C ALA A 97 15.28 1.45 -10.22
N TYR A 98 14.40 0.56 -10.68
CA TYR A 98 14.64 -0.88 -10.80
C TYR A 98 15.57 -1.20 -11.98
N ASN A 99 15.24 -0.78 -13.20
CA ASN A 99 16.02 -1.12 -14.40
C ASN A 99 17.11 -0.08 -14.70
N ASN A 100 18.00 -0.44 -15.61
CA ASN A 100 19.03 0.44 -16.14
C ASN A 100 18.41 1.42 -17.14
N PRO A 101 19.01 2.62 -17.30
CA PRO A 101 18.64 3.54 -18.38
C PRO A 101 18.80 2.88 -19.75
N PRO A 102 17.93 3.19 -20.73
CA PRO A 102 18.10 2.74 -22.11
C PRO A 102 19.43 3.24 -22.66
N ARG A 103 20.14 2.39 -23.42
CA ARG A 103 21.47 2.73 -23.97
C ARG A 103 21.45 3.96 -24.88
N ASN A 104 20.34 4.18 -25.58
CA ASN A 104 20.15 5.31 -26.50
C ASN A 104 19.46 6.51 -25.83
N TYR A 105 19.27 6.49 -24.51
CA TYR A 105 18.78 7.67 -23.80
C TYR A 105 19.84 8.79 -23.88
N PRO A 106 19.52 9.98 -24.44
CA PRO A 106 20.55 10.96 -24.77
C PRO A 106 21.28 11.51 -23.54
N SER A 107 22.61 11.42 -23.53
CA SER A 107 23.43 12.18 -22.59
C SER A 107 23.54 13.64 -23.05
N PRO A 108 23.49 14.66 -22.18
CA PRO A 108 23.48 14.59 -20.71
C PRO A 108 22.08 14.74 -20.07
N GLN A 109 21.01 14.18 -20.67
CA GLN A 109 19.68 14.32 -20.08
C GLN A 109 19.61 13.70 -18.67
N PRO A 110 19.00 14.39 -17.70
CA PRO A 110 18.98 13.93 -16.32
C PRO A 110 18.08 12.71 -16.14
N LEU A 111 18.54 11.74 -15.36
CA LEU A 111 17.72 10.63 -14.89
C LEU A 111 16.81 11.08 -13.74
N PHE A 112 15.87 10.21 -13.37
CA PHE A 112 14.97 10.42 -12.25
C PHE A 112 15.74 10.54 -10.92
N SER A 113 15.44 11.60 -10.15
CA SER A 113 15.99 11.83 -8.81
C SER A 113 14.84 11.94 -7.79
N PRO A 114 14.57 10.90 -6.98
CA PRO A 114 13.47 10.97 -6.03
C PRO A 114 13.75 11.94 -4.87
N SER A 115 12.81 12.84 -4.62
CA SER A 115 12.71 13.63 -3.39
C SER A 115 12.30 12.76 -2.18
N PHE A 116 13.25 12.49 -1.29
CA PHE A 116 13.06 11.76 -0.02
C PHE A 116 13.41 12.60 1.23
N ASP A 117 13.56 13.92 1.09
CA ASP A 117 13.86 14.83 2.21
C ASP A 117 12.62 15.14 3.06
N PHE A 118 12.06 14.09 3.67
CA PHE A 118 10.78 14.17 4.37
C PHE A 118 10.81 15.13 5.57
N PRO A 119 9.74 15.92 5.80
CA PRO A 119 9.62 16.77 6.97
C PRO A 119 9.73 15.98 8.27
N LYS A 120 10.54 16.49 9.22
CA LYS A 120 10.69 15.87 10.55
C LYS A 120 9.66 16.33 11.57
N LYS A 121 8.95 17.41 11.26
CA LYS A 121 7.88 17.98 12.06
C LYS A 121 6.64 18.14 11.17
N MET A 122 5.48 18.19 11.81
CA MET A 122 4.24 18.54 11.12
C MET A 122 4.42 19.89 10.42
N PRO A 123 3.94 20.06 9.16
CA PRO A 123 3.88 21.37 8.54
C PRO A 123 3.15 22.38 9.45
N PRO A 124 3.64 23.62 9.59
CA PRO A 124 3.09 24.60 10.51
C PRO A 124 1.82 25.30 9.99
N GLU A 125 1.54 25.17 8.70
CA GLU A 125 0.36 25.74 8.05
C GLU A 125 -0.92 25.14 8.67
N ASP A 126 -1.98 25.93 8.80
CA ASP A 126 -3.29 25.40 9.16
C ASP A 126 -3.91 24.75 7.94
N TYR A 127 -4.20 23.45 8.01
CA TYR A 127 -4.83 22.72 6.92
C TYR A 127 -6.18 23.33 6.51
N LYS A 128 -6.88 24.03 7.42
CA LYS A 128 -8.16 24.68 7.13
C LYS A 128 -8.03 25.84 6.13
N GLU A 129 -6.83 26.40 5.97
CA GLU A 129 -6.57 27.46 5.00
C GLU A 129 -6.27 26.93 3.59
N LEU A 130 -6.12 25.61 3.44
CA LEU A 130 -5.89 25.00 2.13
C LEU A 130 -7.06 25.27 1.18
N PRO A 131 -6.82 25.51 -0.14
CA PRO A 131 -7.83 26.06 -1.04
C PRO A 131 -9.15 25.27 -1.10
N TRP A 132 -9.08 23.94 -1.10
CA TRP A 132 -10.25 23.07 -1.19
C TRP A 132 -11.05 22.99 0.12
N MET A 133 -10.47 23.36 1.26
CA MET A 133 -11.19 23.34 2.55
C MET A 133 -12.27 24.41 2.62
N LYS A 134 -12.22 25.42 1.74
CA LYS A 134 -13.21 26.49 1.59
C LYS A 134 -14.39 26.11 0.69
N ILE A 135 -14.38 24.89 0.14
CA ILE A 135 -15.38 24.37 -0.80
C ILE A 135 -16.03 23.13 -0.15
N ASP A 136 -17.36 23.05 -0.18
CA ASP A 136 -18.08 21.84 0.20
C ASP A 136 -18.08 20.87 -1.00
N PHE A 137 -17.40 19.74 -0.86
CA PHE A 137 -17.29 18.74 -1.91
C PHE A 137 -18.61 18.03 -2.22
N LYS A 138 -19.59 18.04 -1.30
CA LYS A 138 -20.90 17.40 -1.51
C LYS A 138 -21.79 18.24 -2.43
N THR A 139 -21.66 19.56 -2.37
CA THR A 139 -22.47 20.50 -3.15
C THR A 139 -21.74 21.07 -4.36
N GLU A 140 -20.42 21.24 -4.29
CA GLU A 140 -19.57 21.79 -5.35
C GLU A 140 -18.40 20.85 -5.76
N PRO A 141 -18.64 19.56 -6.06
CA PRO A 141 -17.59 18.55 -6.26
C PRO A 141 -16.63 18.90 -7.42
N LYS A 142 -17.14 19.46 -8.52
CA LYS A 142 -16.32 19.88 -9.67
C LYS A 142 -15.33 20.98 -9.29
N LYS A 143 -15.78 21.98 -8.52
CA LYS A 143 -14.95 23.11 -8.07
C LYS A 143 -13.91 22.62 -7.06
N TYR A 144 -14.31 21.71 -6.16
CA TYR A 144 -13.41 21.07 -5.20
C TYR A 144 -12.28 20.32 -5.91
N LEU A 145 -12.60 19.51 -6.93
CA LEU A 145 -11.61 18.82 -7.76
C LEU A 145 -10.62 19.78 -8.41
N TRP A 146 -11.10 20.84 -9.08
CA TRP A 146 -10.20 21.80 -9.72
C TRP A 146 -9.28 22.49 -8.72
N ALA A 147 -9.79 22.85 -7.53
CA ALA A 147 -8.94 23.42 -6.47
C ALA A 147 -7.84 22.46 -6.00
N LEU A 148 -8.14 21.15 -5.92
CA LEU A 148 -7.12 20.13 -5.63
C LEU A 148 -6.11 20.00 -6.76
N LEU A 149 -6.56 19.97 -8.01
CA LEU A 149 -5.67 19.82 -9.17
C LEU A 149 -4.74 21.04 -9.29
N ASP A 150 -5.27 22.25 -9.12
CA ASP A 150 -4.47 23.48 -9.11
C ASP A 150 -3.40 23.43 -8.01
N TYR A 151 -3.78 22.99 -6.80
CA TYR A 151 -2.80 22.77 -5.74
C TYR A 151 -1.75 21.72 -6.12
N CYS A 152 -2.14 20.61 -6.75
CA CYS A 152 -1.21 19.57 -7.17
C CYS A 152 -0.26 20.02 -8.28
N PHE A 153 -0.72 20.89 -9.19
CA PHE A 153 0.01 21.24 -10.41
C PHE A 153 0.88 22.49 -10.26
N GLU A 154 0.61 23.36 -9.28
CA GLU A 154 1.38 24.59 -9.06
C GLU A 154 2.89 24.31 -8.87
N GLY A 155 3.70 24.83 -9.79
CA GLY A 155 5.15 24.63 -9.83
C GLY A 155 5.58 23.26 -10.40
N ASN A 156 4.68 22.30 -10.54
CA ASN A 156 4.99 20.95 -11.03
C ASN A 156 4.91 20.85 -12.56
N THR A 157 3.99 21.57 -13.22
CA THR A 157 3.91 21.52 -14.69
C THR A 157 5.11 22.22 -15.33
N GLU A 158 5.66 23.25 -14.67
CA GLU A 158 6.84 24.00 -15.11
C GLU A 158 8.14 23.21 -15.01
N CYS A 159 8.24 22.29 -14.05
CA CYS A 159 9.39 21.39 -13.90
C CYS A 159 9.17 19.99 -14.50
N ASP A 160 8.11 19.82 -15.31
CA ASP A 160 7.74 18.52 -15.90
C ASP A 160 7.65 17.41 -14.85
N PHE A 161 7.08 17.72 -13.68
CA PHE A 161 6.94 16.84 -12.52
C PHE A 161 8.26 16.23 -11.98
N ARG A 162 9.40 16.86 -12.26
CA ARG A 162 10.64 16.69 -11.47
C ARG A 162 10.49 17.48 -10.18
N VAL A 163 9.80 16.88 -9.22
CA VAL A 163 9.32 17.62 -8.05
C VAL A 163 10.42 18.11 -7.10
N GLU A 164 11.64 17.57 -7.25
CA GLU A 164 12.84 18.09 -6.62
C GLU A 164 13.17 19.53 -7.07
N ASP A 165 12.71 19.92 -8.27
CA ASP A 165 12.92 21.24 -8.86
C ASP A 165 11.71 22.19 -8.69
N ASN A 166 10.61 21.72 -8.06
CA ASN A 166 9.43 22.57 -7.80
C ASN A 166 9.79 23.69 -6.81
N ARG A 167 9.65 24.94 -7.26
CA ARG A 167 10.01 26.15 -6.50
C ARG A 167 8.88 26.71 -5.64
N VAL A 168 7.66 26.23 -5.82
CA VAL A 168 6.46 26.67 -5.09
C VAL A 168 6.26 25.83 -3.84
N ARG A 169 6.32 24.50 -3.99
CA ARG A 169 6.03 23.56 -2.91
C ARG A 169 6.81 22.27 -3.07
N ARG A 170 7.25 21.72 -1.93
CA ARG A 170 7.95 20.44 -1.89
C ARG A 170 6.96 19.29 -2.04
N TRP A 171 7.36 18.29 -2.83
CA TRP A 171 6.68 17.00 -2.93
C TRP A 171 7.64 15.84 -2.69
N TYR A 172 7.07 14.69 -2.35
CA TYR A 172 7.81 13.53 -1.87
C TYR A 172 7.33 12.24 -2.52
N TYR A 173 8.26 11.33 -2.74
CA TYR A 173 7.99 9.99 -3.23
C TYR A 173 8.00 8.96 -2.10
N ALA A 174 7.20 7.90 -2.18
CA ALA A 174 7.29 6.81 -1.21
C ALA A 174 8.58 5.96 -1.40
N PRO A 175 9.25 5.54 -0.32
CA PRO A 175 10.37 4.59 -0.42
C PRO A 175 9.93 3.20 -0.93
N TRP A 176 10.91 2.35 -1.26
CA TRP A 176 10.76 0.94 -1.64
C TRP A 176 10.03 0.63 -2.95
N LEU A 177 9.65 1.64 -3.74
CA LEU A 177 8.95 1.42 -5.01
C LEU A 177 9.86 1.03 -6.19
N ALA A 178 11.18 0.94 -5.99
CA ALA A 178 12.14 0.48 -7.00
C ALA A 178 12.58 -0.99 -6.82
N SER A 179 12.11 -1.69 -5.79
CA SER A 179 12.69 -2.98 -5.39
C SER A 179 12.13 -4.20 -6.13
N ARG A 180 11.19 -4.00 -7.06
CA ARG A 180 10.43 -5.05 -7.75
C ARG A 180 10.45 -4.87 -9.27
N PRO A 181 10.24 -5.93 -10.06
CA PRO A 181 10.12 -5.82 -11.52
C PRO A 181 9.22 -4.68 -11.99
N PHE A 182 8.02 -4.52 -11.41
CA PHE A 182 7.09 -3.43 -11.76
C PHE A 182 7.44 -2.06 -11.15
N GLY A 183 8.60 -1.96 -10.51
CA GLY A 183 9.05 -0.76 -9.82
C GLY A 183 9.55 0.34 -10.77
N ARG A 184 9.94 1.45 -10.15
CA ARG A 184 10.34 2.69 -10.82
C ARG A 184 11.25 2.49 -12.03
N GLU A 185 10.92 3.09 -13.16
CA GLU A 185 11.83 3.22 -14.29
C GLU A 185 12.76 4.46 -14.14
N PRO A 186 13.96 4.46 -14.76
CA PRO A 186 15.01 5.44 -14.50
C PRO A 186 14.84 6.85 -15.07
N ILE A 187 13.88 7.13 -15.95
CA ILE A 187 13.76 8.44 -16.60
C ILE A 187 12.87 9.39 -15.79
N HIS A 188 11.69 8.93 -15.41
CA HIS A 188 10.63 9.69 -14.72
C HIS A 188 10.21 9.07 -13.38
N GLY A 189 10.72 7.89 -13.01
CA GLY A 189 10.38 7.23 -11.75
C GLY A 189 8.99 6.58 -11.77
N LEU A 190 8.46 6.26 -12.96
CA LEU A 190 7.15 5.64 -13.11
C LEU A 190 7.16 4.19 -12.59
N THR A 191 6.14 3.80 -11.83
CA THR A 191 5.86 2.40 -11.50
C THR A 191 4.77 1.87 -12.40
N MET A 192 4.87 0.60 -12.81
CA MET A 192 3.81 -0.03 -13.60
C MET A 192 2.56 -0.17 -12.73
N ASP A 193 1.43 0.21 -13.31
CA ASP A 193 0.10 0.00 -12.74
C ASP A 193 -0.50 -1.31 -13.26
N ARG A 194 -1.78 -1.57 -13.00
CA ARG A 194 -2.46 -2.76 -13.51
C ARG A 194 -2.39 -2.81 -15.05
N PRO A 195 -1.91 -3.92 -15.67
CA PRO A 195 -2.05 -4.11 -17.10
C PRO A 195 -3.51 -4.23 -17.51
N SER A 196 -3.86 -3.64 -18.64
CA SER A 196 -5.23 -3.59 -19.13
C SER A 196 -5.45 -4.60 -20.25
N ASN A 197 -6.51 -5.40 -20.11
CA ASN A 197 -6.92 -6.36 -21.14
C ASN A 197 -7.25 -5.63 -22.45
N PRO A 198 -7.15 -6.31 -23.60
CA PRO A 198 -7.68 -5.83 -24.87
C PRO A 198 -9.07 -5.21 -24.76
N GLY A 199 -9.24 -4.01 -25.33
CA GLY A 199 -10.52 -3.29 -25.31
C GLY A 199 -10.89 -2.64 -23.97
N TYR A 200 -10.04 -2.75 -22.94
CA TYR A 200 -10.35 -2.18 -21.62
C TYR A 200 -10.23 -0.65 -21.57
N ILE A 201 -9.26 -0.08 -22.28
CA ILE A 201 -9.05 1.37 -22.39
C ILE A 201 -9.32 1.83 -23.84
N ALA A 202 -8.79 1.07 -24.81
CA ALA A 202 -8.94 1.31 -26.24
C ALA A 202 -10.27 0.75 -26.78
N LYS A 203 -10.68 1.21 -27.97
CA LYS A 203 -11.75 0.54 -28.73
C LYS A 203 -11.33 -0.91 -29.05
N GLU A 204 -12.30 -1.83 -29.09
CA GLU A 204 -12.17 -3.30 -29.23
C GLU A 204 -11.11 -3.74 -30.28
N ASP A 205 -10.54 -4.95 -30.10
CA ASP A 205 -9.52 -5.64 -30.94
C ASP A 205 -8.04 -5.27 -30.78
N LYS A 206 -7.64 -4.59 -29.69
CA LYS A 206 -6.27 -4.08 -29.54
C LYS A 206 -5.50 -4.70 -28.37
N ALA A 207 -4.18 -4.68 -28.50
CA ALA A 207 -3.23 -5.40 -27.65
C ALA A 207 -3.42 -5.15 -26.15
N TRP A 208 -2.75 -5.97 -25.35
CA TRP A 208 -2.56 -5.69 -23.93
C TRP A 208 -1.77 -4.39 -23.77
N GLU A 209 -2.32 -3.46 -22.99
CA GLU A 209 -1.72 -2.15 -22.77
C GLU A 209 -1.18 -2.04 -21.35
N GLN A 210 0.01 -1.46 -21.22
CA GLN A 210 0.56 -1.12 -19.91
C GLN A 210 0.21 0.32 -19.56
N THR A 211 -0.18 0.51 -18.30
CA THR A 211 -0.30 1.82 -17.67
C THR A 211 0.82 1.98 -16.65
N TRP A 212 1.35 3.19 -16.55
CA TRP A 212 2.51 3.53 -15.75
C TRP A 212 2.26 4.86 -15.07
N ALA A 213 2.72 5.00 -13.84
CA ALA A 213 2.32 6.14 -13.05
C ALA A 213 3.38 6.61 -12.06
N ALA A 214 3.38 7.92 -11.81
CA ALA A 214 4.16 8.55 -10.75
C ALA A 214 3.17 9.15 -9.75
N GLY A 215 3.41 8.92 -8.46
CA GLY A 215 2.58 9.48 -7.40
C GLY A 215 3.39 10.22 -6.37
N PHE A 216 2.80 11.29 -5.85
CA PHE A 216 3.47 12.32 -5.07
C PHE A 216 2.67 12.64 -3.82
N TYR A 217 3.37 12.95 -2.73
CA TYR A 217 2.78 13.40 -1.47
C TYR A 217 3.24 14.82 -1.14
N ASN A 218 2.33 15.67 -0.66
CA ASN A 218 2.69 16.99 -0.13
C ASN A 218 3.40 16.85 1.24
N SER A 219 3.80 17.97 1.85
CA SER A 219 4.52 17.97 3.14
C SER A 219 3.80 17.24 4.29
N TYR A 220 2.48 17.31 4.36
CA TYR A 220 1.69 16.59 5.37
C TYR A 220 1.80 15.07 5.18
N GLY A 221 1.70 14.60 3.93
CA GLY A 221 1.91 13.20 3.58
C GLY A 221 3.35 12.76 3.79
N GLY A 222 4.31 13.60 3.37
CA GLY A 222 5.73 13.38 3.55
C GLY A 222 6.13 13.21 5.01
N TYR A 223 5.53 13.98 5.93
CA TYR A 223 5.75 13.82 7.37
C TYR A 223 5.39 12.41 7.87
N THR A 224 4.24 11.87 7.45
CA THR A 224 3.84 10.51 7.86
C THR A 224 4.68 9.43 7.19
N ILE A 225 4.97 9.56 5.89
CA ILE A 225 5.83 8.60 5.16
C ILE A 225 7.25 8.58 5.75
N GLY A 226 7.81 9.75 6.04
CA GLY A 226 9.14 9.89 6.62
C GLY A 226 9.28 9.25 8.01
N ARG A 227 8.22 9.30 8.83
CA ARG A 227 8.17 8.60 10.13
C ARG A 227 8.02 7.09 9.97
N PHE A 228 7.15 6.65 9.06
CA PHE A 228 6.96 5.23 8.79
C PHE A 228 8.27 4.55 8.33
N TRP A 229 9.05 5.25 7.50
CA TRP A 229 10.33 4.79 6.96
C TRP A 229 11.57 5.40 7.64
N GLU A 230 11.44 5.93 8.86
CA GLU A 230 12.57 6.51 9.59
C GLU A 230 13.73 5.50 9.72
N ASN A 231 13.37 4.25 10.03
CA ASN A 231 14.26 3.10 9.90
C ASN A 231 13.79 2.21 8.74
N PRO A 232 14.33 2.37 7.52
CA PRO A 232 13.81 1.68 6.34
C PRO A 232 13.98 0.16 6.37
N GLY A 233 14.89 -0.35 7.20
CA GLY A 233 15.08 -1.78 7.44
C GLY A 233 14.28 -2.35 8.59
N LYS A 234 13.53 -1.51 9.32
CA LYS A 234 12.63 -1.91 10.39
C LYS A 234 11.53 -0.85 10.53
N PRO A 235 10.63 -0.72 9.54
CA PRO A 235 9.56 0.27 9.59
C PRO A 235 8.74 0.10 10.87
N THR A 236 8.29 1.21 11.42
CA THR A 236 7.58 1.25 12.70
C THR A 236 6.17 0.68 12.55
N LEU A 237 6.03 -0.64 12.77
CA LEU A 237 4.76 -1.37 12.72
C LEU A 237 4.19 -1.62 14.12
N THR A 238 4.13 -0.58 14.95
CA THR A 238 3.60 -0.71 16.32
C THR A 238 2.19 -0.16 16.47
N ALA A 239 1.68 0.55 15.46
CA ALA A 239 0.35 1.13 15.45
C ALA A 239 -0.12 1.32 13.99
N ASN A 240 -1.42 1.54 13.82
CA ASN A 240 -1.98 1.97 12.56
C ASN A 240 -1.35 3.28 12.11
N VAL A 241 -1.07 3.40 10.82
CA VAL A 241 -0.71 4.68 10.21
C VAL A 241 -1.93 5.57 10.24
N SER A 242 -1.72 6.87 10.42
CA SER A 242 -2.74 7.89 10.17
C SER A 242 -2.07 9.13 9.59
N PHE A 243 -2.55 9.56 8.44
CA PHE A 243 -2.15 10.79 7.79
C PHE A 243 -2.92 11.97 8.39
N PRO A 244 -2.25 13.09 8.66
CA PRO A 244 -2.90 14.28 9.19
C PRO A 244 -3.82 14.93 8.13
N PRO A 245 -4.91 15.61 8.55
CA PRO A 245 -5.69 16.50 7.69
C PRO A 245 -4.80 17.44 6.87
N GLY A 246 -5.19 17.70 5.63
CA GLY A 246 -4.37 18.46 4.67
C GLY A 246 -3.36 17.63 3.89
N THR A 247 -3.19 16.34 4.21
CA THR A 247 -2.45 15.42 3.35
C THR A 247 -3.11 15.34 1.98
N VAL A 248 -2.33 15.62 0.93
CA VAL A 248 -2.71 15.38 -0.46
C VAL A 248 -1.71 14.41 -1.06
N SER A 249 -2.24 13.40 -1.73
CA SER A 249 -1.50 12.59 -2.68
C SER A 249 -2.14 12.73 -4.03
N PHE A 250 -1.33 12.82 -5.08
CA PHE A 250 -1.84 12.75 -6.44
C PHE A 250 -0.97 11.85 -7.29
N LYS A 251 -1.54 11.35 -8.38
CA LYS A 251 -0.90 10.43 -9.30
C LYS A 251 -1.15 10.92 -10.73
N ILE A 252 -0.12 10.93 -11.54
CA ILE A 252 -0.23 11.10 -12.99
C ILE A 252 0.00 9.74 -13.64
N LEU A 253 -0.89 9.37 -14.55
CA LEU A 253 -0.93 8.05 -15.15
C LEU A 253 -0.81 8.19 -16.67
N PHE A 254 0.05 7.36 -17.22
CA PHE A 254 0.37 7.28 -18.62
C PHE A 254 0.04 5.90 -19.16
N THR A 255 -0.30 5.83 -20.45
CA THR A 255 -0.60 4.57 -21.15
C THR A 255 0.29 4.40 -22.38
N GLN A 256 0.59 3.15 -22.73
CA GLN A 256 1.17 2.80 -24.02
C GLN A 256 0.21 3.01 -25.20
N ALA A 257 -1.10 3.05 -24.92
CA ALA A 257 -2.12 3.21 -25.95
C ALA A 257 -1.86 4.47 -26.80
N THR A 258 -1.90 4.30 -28.12
CA THR A 258 -1.71 5.39 -29.06
C THR A 258 -3.01 6.15 -29.29
N GLU A 259 -2.93 7.28 -29.98
CA GLU A 259 -4.09 8.08 -30.40
C GLU A 259 -4.98 7.32 -31.38
N ARG A 260 -4.43 6.31 -32.09
CA ARG A 260 -5.23 5.40 -32.91
C ARG A 260 -6.01 4.40 -32.06
N ASP A 261 -5.53 4.09 -30.87
CA ASP A 261 -6.15 3.11 -29.96
C ASP A 261 -7.20 3.80 -29.09
N VAL A 262 -6.87 5.01 -28.62
CA VAL A 262 -7.74 5.88 -27.84
C VAL A 262 -7.72 7.29 -28.46
N PRO A 263 -8.64 7.59 -29.41
CA PRO A 263 -8.66 8.89 -30.11
C PRO A 263 -8.77 10.11 -29.21
N SER A 264 -9.38 10.00 -28.03
CA SER A 264 -9.45 11.12 -27.08
C SER A 264 -8.09 11.53 -26.50
N LEU A 265 -7.02 10.74 -26.69
CA LEU A 265 -5.65 11.05 -26.27
C LEU A 265 -4.86 11.90 -27.28
N GLU A 266 -5.47 12.33 -28.39
CA GLU A 266 -4.83 13.19 -29.39
C GLU A 266 -4.26 14.46 -28.74
N GLY A 267 -2.99 14.75 -29.02
CA GLY A 267 -2.28 15.90 -28.45
C GLY A 267 -1.95 15.82 -26.95
N SER A 268 -2.08 14.64 -26.34
CA SER A 268 -1.73 14.43 -24.92
C SER A 268 -0.25 14.64 -24.65
N LYS A 269 0.07 14.98 -23.40
CA LYS A 269 1.46 15.02 -22.93
C LYS A 269 2.08 13.62 -23.10
N VAL A 270 3.23 13.58 -23.77
CA VAL A 270 4.03 12.36 -23.95
C VAL A 270 5.26 12.39 -23.07
N TRP A 271 5.52 11.28 -22.39
CA TRP A 271 6.80 11.00 -21.71
C TRP A 271 7.51 9.83 -22.37
N GLN A 272 8.83 9.90 -22.41
CA GLN A 272 9.70 8.83 -22.93
C GLN A 272 10.19 8.01 -21.73
N ALA A 273 9.66 6.79 -21.57
CA ALA A 273 9.88 5.99 -20.37
C ALA A 273 10.69 4.73 -20.66
N ALA A 274 11.52 4.31 -19.70
CA ALA A 274 12.33 3.11 -19.81
C ALA A 274 11.56 1.86 -19.35
N ILE A 275 10.48 1.55 -20.05
CA ILE A 275 9.63 0.38 -19.79
C ILE A 275 10.06 -0.80 -20.67
N GLY A 276 9.67 -2.01 -20.27
CA GLY A 276 9.88 -3.16 -21.14
C GLY A 276 8.61 -3.43 -21.94
N VAL A 277 8.78 -3.91 -23.15
CA VAL A 277 7.66 -4.30 -24.01
C VAL A 277 7.84 -5.76 -24.38
N PRO A 278 6.83 -6.63 -24.16
CA PRO A 278 6.92 -8.02 -24.58
C PRO A 278 7.20 -8.16 -26.07
N ASP A 279 8.18 -8.99 -26.42
CA ASP A 279 8.51 -9.38 -27.79
C ASP A 279 8.65 -10.92 -27.85
N PRO A 280 7.73 -11.64 -28.52
CA PRO A 280 6.56 -11.11 -29.23
C PRO A 280 5.51 -10.47 -28.30
N PRO A 281 4.61 -9.62 -28.84
CA PRO A 281 3.51 -9.02 -28.06
C PRO A 281 2.61 -10.08 -27.40
N ILE A 282 1.99 -9.71 -26.28
CA ILE A 282 1.03 -10.60 -25.60
C ILE A 282 -0.15 -10.85 -26.53
N PRO A 283 -0.53 -12.12 -26.80
CA PRO A 283 -1.69 -12.43 -27.63
C PRO A 283 -2.96 -11.76 -27.07
N PRO A 284 -3.81 -11.15 -27.92
CA PRO A 284 -5.08 -10.57 -27.47
C PRO A 284 -6.00 -11.61 -26.79
N THR A 285 -5.83 -12.89 -27.10
CA THR A 285 -6.57 -14.02 -26.53
C THR A 285 -5.96 -14.57 -25.23
N ALA A 286 -4.81 -14.06 -24.78
CA ALA A 286 -4.17 -14.53 -23.56
C ALA A 286 -5.10 -14.32 -22.36
N SER A 287 -5.12 -15.29 -21.46
CA SER A 287 -5.79 -15.14 -20.16
C SER A 287 -5.09 -14.06 -19.31
N SER A 288 -5.79 -13.51 -18.31
CA SER A 288 -5.18 -12.52 -17.40
C SER A 288 -3.95 -13.07 -16.67
N SER A 289 -3.96 -14.36 -16.31
CA SER A 289 -2.82 -15.02 -15.65
C SER A 289 -1.64 -15.22 -16.60
N GLU A 290 -1.90 -15.57 -17.86
CA GLU A 290 -0.86 -15.68 -18.89
C GLU A 290 -0.23 -14.33 -19.19
N ALA A 291 -1.04 -13.29 -19.39
CA ALA A 291 -0.56 -11.94 -19.62
C ALA A 291 0.29 -11.43 -18.45
N ALA A 292 -0.17 -11.65 -17.21
CA ALA A 292 0.59 -11.29 -16.01
C ALA A 292 1.96 -11.99 -15.95
N ARG A 293 2.02 -13.29 -16.30
CA ARG A 293 3.27 -14.06 -16.34
C ARG A 293 4.23 -13.51 -17.39
N ILE A 294 3.75 -13.20 -18.59
CA ILE A 294 4.59 -12.62 -19.67
C ILE A 294 5.13 -11.26 -19.24
N LEU A 295 4.28 -10.39 -18.70
CA LEU A 295 4.68 -9.07 -18.20
C LEU A 295 5.71 -9.16 -17.06
N GLU A 296 5.52 -10.07 -16.11
CA GLU A 296 6.48 -10.27 -15.02
C GLU A 296 7.86 -10.70 -15.57
N GLN A 297 7.88 -11.58 -16.56
CA GLN A 297 9.12 -12.01 -17.23
C GLN A 297 9.80 -10.84 -17.94
N THR A 298 9.06 -10.06 -18.73
CA THR A 298 9.57 -8.88 -19.42
C THR A 298 10.10 -7.82 -18.43
N MET A 299 9.36 -7.52 -17.36
CA MET A 299 9.74 -6.49 -16.40
C MET A 299 10.89 -6.88 -15.48
N SER A 300 11.18 -8.18 -15.34
CA SER A 300 12.26 -8.68 -14.49
C SER A 300 13.65 -8.40 -15.06
N ALA A 301 13.75 -8.09 -16.36
CA ALA A 301 15.00 -7.70 -16.98
C ALA A 301 15.47 -6.32 -16.48
N ARG A 302 16.77 -6.20 -16.17
CA ARG A 302 17.41 -4.92 -15.82
C ARG A 302 17.72 -4.09 -17.07
N ASP A 303 17.96 -4.75 -18.20
CA ASP A 303 18.00 -4.13 -19.52
C ASP A 303 16.65 -4.35 -20.18
N ARG A 304 15.92 -3.27 -20.46
CA ARG A 304 14.55 -3.32 -21.02
C ARG A 304 14.50 -2.94 -22.50
N GLY A 305 15.66 -2.82 -23.13
CA GLY A 305 15.78 -2.38 -24.51
C GLY A 305 16.67 -1.14 -24.64
N PRO A 306 17.13 -0.88 -25.88
CA PRO A 306 18.04 0.23 -26.14
C PRO A 306 17.36 1.60 -26.12
N ASP A 307 16.06 1.66 -26.42
CA ASP A 307 15.32 2.92 -26.64
C ASP A 307 14.25 3.16 -25.57
N PRO A 308 13.96 4.42 -25.19
CA PRO A 308 12.80 4.74 -24.39
C PRO A 308 11.50 4.57 -25.20
N TYR A 309 10.39 4.36 -24.50
CA TYR A 309 9.07 4.13 -25.09
C TYR A 309 8.13 5.31 -24.83
N PRO A 310 7.38 5.80 -25.83
CA PRO A 310 6.44 6.90 -25.64
C PRO A 310 5.20 6.44 -24.86
N LEU A 311 4.88 7.13 -23.78
CA LEU A 311 3.65 6.95 -23.01
C LEU A 311 2.84 8.26 -22.98
N ARG A 312 1.51 8.15 -23.04
CA ARG A 312 0.58 9.29 -23.12
C ARG A 312 -0.18 9.50 -21.83
N LEU A 313 -0.27 10.74 -21.36
CA LEU A 313 -1.10 11.10 -20.20
C LEU A 313 -2.54 10.69 -20.47
N ILE A 314 -3.10 9.87 -19.58
CA ILE A 314 -4.48 9.39 -19.68
C ILE A 314 -5.33 9.78 -18.47
N GLN A 315 -4.76 9.76 -17.26
CA GLN A 315 -5.51 9.95 -16.03
C GLN A 315 -4.67 10.71 -15.00
N VAL A 316 -5.34 11.49 -14.16
CA VAL A 316 -4.76 12.10 -12.96
C VAL A 316 -5.67 11.80 -11.79
N ASP A 317 -5.13 11.17 -10.76
CA ASP A 317 -5.87 10.88 -9.53
C ASP A 317 -5.42 11.79 -8.41
N VAL A 318 -6.35 12.18 -7.54
CA VAL A 318 -6.10 12.91 -6.30
C VAL A 318 -6.76 12.17 -5.15
N MET A 319 -6.08 12.12 -4.01
CA MET A 319 -6.66 11.71 -2.74
C MET A 319 -6.25 12.70 -1.67
N VAL A 320 -7.21 13.12 -0.85
CA VAL A 320 -6.98 14.14 0.18
C VAL A 320 -7.57 13.72 1.52
N ARG A 321 -6.79 13.93 2.58
CA ARG A 321 -7.25 13.76 3.95
C ARG A 321 -8.10 14.96 4.33
N ASP A 322 -9.41 14.79 4.20
CA ASP A 322 -10.41 15.78 4.59
C ASP A 322 -11.29 15.20 5.72
N PRO A 323 -11.22 15.77 6.94
CA PRO A 323 -11.99 15.27 8.08
C PRO A 323 -13.51 15.45 7.96
N ARG A 324 -14.02 16.18 6.96
CA ARG A 324 -15.46 16.31 6.68
C ARG A 324 -16.03 15.09 5.95
N SER A 325 -15.17 14.23 5.40
CA SER A 325 -15.54 12.95 4.77
C SER A 325 -15.81 11.87 5.82
N GLU A 326 -16.78 10.99 5.55
CA GLU A 326 -17.16 9.93 6.48
C GLU A 326 -16.00 8.95 6.68
N ILE A 327 -15.29 8.58 5.62
CA ILE A 327 -14.09 7.73 5.68
C ILE A 327 -12.81 8.51 6.00
N GLY A 328 -12.91 9.85 6.13
CA GLY A 328 -11.79 10.75 6.35
C GLY A 328 -10.92 11.03 5.10
N TRP A 329 -11.20 10.35 3.99
CA TRP A 329 -10.52 10.60 2.72
C TRP A 329 -11.53 10.99 1.65
N VAL A 330 -11.10 11.84 0.73
CA VAL A 330 -11.83 12.14 -0.50
C VAL A 330 -10.96 11.74 -1.68
N PHE A 331 -11.52 10.96 -2.60
CA PHE A 331 -10.86 10.45 -3.81
C PHE A 331 -11.45 11.14 -5.04
N GLY A 332 -10.60 11.54 -5.96
CA GLY A 332 -11.00 12.22 -7.17
C GLY A 332 -10.17 11.78 -8.37
N THR A 333 -10.79 11.77 -9.54
CA THR A 333 -10.10 11.37 -10.78
C THR A 333 -10.42 12.34 -11.90
N PHE A 334 -9.43 12.59 -12.75
CA PHE A 334 -9.52 13.30 -14.02
C PHE A 334 -9.06 12.38 -15.15
N MET A 335 -9.64 12.56 -16.34
CA MET A 335 -9.18 11.90 -17.56
C MET A 335 -8.71 12.95 -18.57
N TYR A 336 -7.60 12.71 -19.26
CA TYR A 336 -7.22 13.51 -20.41
C TYR A 336 -8.27 13.41 -21.51
N HIS A 337 -8.59 14.53 -22.14
CA HIS A 337 -9.45 14.53 -23.32
C HIS A 337 -9.06 15.66 -24.29
N LYS A 338 -8.83 15.32 -25.56
CA LYS A 338 -8.38 16.24 -26.61
C LYS A 338 -9.27 17.48 -26.79
N ASP A 339 -10.58 17.32 -26.55
CA ASP A 339 -11.56 18.39 -26.76
C ASP A 339 -11.67 19.35 -25.55
N VAL A 340 -10.88 19.14 -24.48
CA VAL A 340 -10.78 20.11 -23.38
C VAL A 340 -9.80 21.21 -23.78
N PRO A 341 -10.26 22.47 -23.89
CA PRO A 341 -9.38 23.56 -24.27
C PRO A 341 -8.44 23.93 -23.12
N ALA A 342 -7.13 23.70 -23.32
CA ALA A 342 -6.08 24.23 -22.47
C ALA A 342 -4.79 24.44 -23.28
N ALA A 343 -4.09 25.54 -23.00
CA ALA A 343 -2.77 25.82 -23.57
C ALA A 343 -1.71 24.88 -23.00
N ASP A 344 -1.77 24.62 -21.70
CA ASP A 344 -0.93 23.63 -21.03
C ASP A 344 -1.45 22.20 -21.36
N PRO A 345 -0.66 21.35 -22.02
CA PRO A 345 -1.07 19.98 -22.36
C PRO A 345 -1.38 19.12 -21.13
N TRP A 346 -0.83 19.46 -19.95
CA TRP A 346 -1.17 18.79 -18.70
C TRP A 346 -2.61 19.07 -18.24
N ARG A 347 -3.21 20.18 -18.68
CA ARG A 347 -4.51 20.68 -18.18
C ARG A 347 -5.70 20.38 -19.07
N ARG A 348 -5.52 19.63 -20.16
CA ARG A 348 -6.63 19.13 -21.00
C ARG A 348 -7.35 17.96 -20.33
N LEU A 349 -7.91 18.22 -19.16
CA LEU A 349 -8.44 17.23 -18.23
C LEU A 349 -9.94 17.44 -17.99
N VAL A 350 -10.69 16.34 -18.00
CA VAL A 350 -12.09 16.29 -17.58
C VAL A 350 -12.15 15.74 -16.16
N PRO A 351 -12.71 16.45 -15.16
CA PRO A 351 -12.99 15.85 -13.86
C PRO A 351 -14.04 14.75 -14.03
N MET A 352 -13.73 13.53 -13.61
CA MET A 352 -14.56 12.35 -13.84
C MET A 352 -15.50 12.12 -12.67
N THR A 353 -14.95 12.05 -11.47
CA THR A 353 -15.67 11.61 -10.27
C THR A 353 -15.00 12.09 -9.00
N LEU A 354 -15.78 12.17 -7.91
CA LEU A 354 -15.34 12.47 -6.55
C LEU A 354 -16.06 11.53 -5.57
N GLN A 355 -15.36 10.99 -4.58
CA GLN A 355 -15.89 10.04 -3.60
C GLN A 355 -15.45 10.40 -2.18
N TRP A 356 -16.38 10.42 -1.24
CA TRP A 356 -16.16 10.79 0.18
C TRP A 356 -16.76 9.77 1.17
N GLY A 357 -17.09 8.60 0.66
CA GLY A 357 -17.61 7.44 1.35
C GLY A 357 -17.73 6.31 0.34
N ASN A 358 -18.33 5.20 0.69
CA ASN A 358 -18.29 3.96 -0.10
C ASN A 358 -19.69 3.36 -0.29
N ASP A 359 -20.74 4.08 0.11
CA ASP A 359 -22.15 3.74 -0.05
C ASP A 359 -22.44 2.29 0.44
N PRO A 360 -22.20 1.97 1.73
CA PRO A 360 -22.30 0.59 2.25
C PRO A 360 -23.66 -0.06 2.00
N ASP A 361 -24.73 0.74 2.00
CA ASP A 361 -26.09 0.26 1.86
C ASP A 361 -26.53 0.12 0.40
N LEU A 362 -25.75 0.57 -0.59
CA LEU A 362 -26.14 0.45 -2.00
C LEU A 362 -25.83 -0.95 -2.54
N THR A 363 -26.79 -1.85 -2.40
CA THR A 363 -26.76 -3.22 -2.93
C THR A 363 -27.12 -3.29 -4.42
N PRO A 364 -26.81 -4.41 -5.12
CA PRO A 364 -27.27 -4.61 -6.49
C PRO A 364 -28.78 -4.51 -6.68
N GLU A 365 -29.57 -5.10 -5.78
CA GLU A 365 -31.04 -5.02 -5.80
C GLU A 365 -31.50 -3.55 -5.75
N MET A 366 -30.94 -2.77 -4.83
CA MET A 366 -31.29 -1.35 -4.69
C MET A 366 -30.90 -0.54 -5.94
N TYR A 367 -29.78 -0.87 -6.57
CA TYR A 367 -29.31 -0.17 -7.75
C TYR A 367 -30.12 -0.52 -9.03
N TYR A 368 -30.32 -1.81 -9.29
CA TYR A 368 -30.93 -2.30 -10.52
C TYR A 368 -32.46 -2.32 -10.46
N GLU A 369 -33.04 -2.76 -9.35
CA GLU A 369 -34.50 -2.93 -9.22
C GLU A 369 -35.18 -1.68 -8.68
N GLN A 370 -34.54 -0.99 -7.73
CA GLN A 370 -35.11 0.20 -7.08
C GLN A 370 -34.60 1.52 -7.67
N GLY A 371 -33.67 1.46 -8.62
CA GLY A 371 -33.12 2.66 -9.27
C GLY A 371 -32.31 3.57 -8.36
N ARG A 372 -31.89 3.11 -7.17
CA ARG A 372 -31.05 3.90 -6.26
C ARG A 372 -29.67 4.13 -6.88
N ARG A 373 -29.04 5.24 -6.49
CA ARG A 373 -27.71 5.66 -6.96
C ARG A 373 -26.81 6.00 -5.78
N PRO A 374 -25.47 5.98 -5.98
CA PRO A 374 -24.53 6.43 -4.97
C PRO A 374 -24.84 7.85 -4.46
N THR A 375 -24.68 8.05 -3.16
CA THR A 375 -24.86 9.32 -2.46
C THR A 375 -23.55 9.82 -1.84
N GLU A 376 -22.56 8.95 -1.70
CA GLU A 376 -21.20 9.28 -1.26
C GLU A 376 -20.20 9.39 -2.43
N THR A 377 -20.74 9.43 -3.65
CA THR A 377 -20.01 9.63 -4.91
C THR A 377 -20.73 10.65 -5.77
N TRP A 378 -19.96 11.53 -6.40
CA TRP A 378 -20.39 12.33 -7.54
C TRP A 378 -19.71 11.84 -8.82
N THR A 379 -20.49 11.66 -9.88
CA THR A 379 -19.97 11.40 -11.24
C THR A 379 -20.33 12.58 -12.13
N ASN A 380 -19.34 13.13 -12.83
CA ASN A 380 -19.55 14.25 -13.72
C ASN A 380 -20.41 13.84 -14.93
N PRO A 381 -21.50 14.57 -15.28
CA PRO A 381 -22.26 14.34 -16.51
C PRO A 381 -21.40 14.24 -17.77
N SER A 382 -20.28 14.95 -17.82
CA SER A 382 -19.34 14.91 -18.95
C SER A 382 -18.76 13.52 -19.24
N VAL A 383 -18.75 12.60 -18.26
CA VAL A 383 -18.37 11.19 -18.47
C VAL A 383 -19.27 10.55 -19.53
N ARG A 384 -20.58 10.81 -19.46
CA ARG A 384 -21.57 10.33 -20.43
C ARG A 384 -21.55 11.17 -21.71
N GLU A 385 -21.54 12.50 -21.59
CA GLU A 385 -21.62 13.42 -22.73
C GLU A 385 -20.46 13.23 -23.71
N LEU A 386 -19.24 13.03 -23.19
CA LEU A 386 -18.03 12.81 -23.97
C LEU A 386 -17.76 11.32 -24.24
N ARG A 387 -18.64 10.41 -23.80
CA ARG A 387 -18.51 8.95 -23.97
C ARG A 387 -17.14 8.44 -23.53
N LEU A 388 -16.73 8.84 -22.32
CA LEU A 388 -15.38 8.57 -21.80
C LEU A 388 -15.18 7.10 -21.40
N LEU A 389 -16.27 6.34 -21.25
CA LEU A 389 -16.20 4.91 -20.98
C LEU A 389 -16.02 4.10 -22.27
N PRO A 390 -15.08 3.14 -22.31
CA PRO A 390 -15.00 2.14 -23.37
C PRO A 390 -16.34 1.41 -23.56
N LYS A 391 -16.57 0.92 -24.77
CA LYS A 391 -17.76 0.13 -25.10
C LYS A 391 -17.82 -1.12 -24.20
N GLY A 392 -19.02 -1.42 -23.70
CA GLY A 392 -19.24 -2.56 -22.80
C GLY A 392 -18.88 -2.30 -21.33
N ARG A 393 -18.21 -1.20 -21.00
CA ARG A 393 -17.99 -0.81 -19.60
C ARG A 393 -19.23 -0.10 -19.04
N PRO A 394 -19.89 -0.66 -18.01
CA PRO A 394 -21.18 -0.14 -17.54
C PRO A 394 -21.05 1.14 -16.69
N TYR A 395 -19.92 1.32 -16.01
CA TYR A 395 -19.68 2.41 -15.07
C TYR A 395 -18.17 2.62 -14.83
N LEU A 396 -17.83 3.71 -14.13
CA LEU A 396 -16.47 3.95 -13.65
C LEU A 396 -16.06 2.90 -12.62
N GLY A 397 -16.79 2.81 -11.50
CA GLY A 397 -16.64 1.79 -10.45
C GLY A 397 -17.97 1.13 -10.10
N TYR A 398 -17.89 0.06 -9.31
CA TYR A 398 -19.01 -0.84 -9.04
C TYR A 398 -20.26 -0.10 -8.54
N LEU A 399 -21.39 -0.31 -9.24
CA LEU A 399 -22.68 0.37 -9.03
C LEU A 399 -22.56 1.91 -9.10
N GLU A 400 -21.78 2.41 -10.07
CA GLU A 400 -21.52 3.84 -10.31
C GLU A 400 -20.70 4.57 -9.23
N ARG A 401 -20.07 3.84 -8.29
CA ARG A 401 -19.09 4.43 -7.36
C ARG A 401 -17.87 4.97 -8.09
N ALA A 402 -17.13 5.87 -7.46
CA ALA A 402 -15.95 6.47 -8.06
C ALA A 402 -14.86 5.43 -8.34
N ASN A 403 -14.32 5.50 -9.55
CA ASN A 403 -13.08 4.84 -9.92
C ASN A 403 -12.48 5.52 -11.15
N GLY A 404 -11.22 5.25 -11.47
CA GLY A 404 -10.60 5.75 -12.68
C GLY A 404 -10.86 4.87 -13.90
N ILE A 405 -10.56 5.43 -15.08
CA ILE A 405 -10.74 4.74 -16.35
C ILE A 405 -9.72 3.63 -16.55
N VAL A 406 -8.55 3.71 -15.91
CA VAL A 406 -7.54 2.64 -15.96
C VAL A 406 -7.68 1.64 -14.81
N ASP A 407 -8.51 1.94 -13.81
CA ASP A 407 -8.76 1.09 -12.66
C ASP A 407 -9.84 0.04 -12.94
N GLY A 408 -9.85 -1.04 -12.16
CA GLY A 408 -10.82 -2.13 -12.27
C GLY A 408 -12.25 -1.70 -11.93
N PHE A 409 -13.16 -1.68 -12.91
CA PHE A 409 -14.55 -1.20 -12.70
C PHE A 409 -15.34 -2.03 -11.68
N THR A 410 -14.87 -3.22 -11.34
CA THR A 410 -15.44 -4.11 -10.31
C THR A 410 -15.18 -3.63 -8.88
N SER A 411 -14.38 -2.56 -8.70
CA SER A 411 -14.06 -1.93 -7.42
C SER A 411 -14.44 -0.44 -7.42
N ALA A 412 -14.02 0.27 -6.38
CA ALA A 412 -14.07 1.73 -6.23
C ALA A 412 -12.78 2.22 -5.54
N CYS A 413 -12.44 3.51 -5.69
CA CYS A 413 -11.20 4.06 -5.09
C CYS A 413 -11.12 3.78 -3.59
N ALA A 414 -12.16 4.14 -2.83
CA ALA A 414 -12.20 3.89 -1.39
C ALA A 414 -12.19 2.40 -1.05
N SER A 415 -12.85 1.56 -1.84
CA SER A 415 -12.85 0.10 -1.66
C SER A 415 -11.43 -0.47 -1.77
N CYS A 416 -10.73 -0.20 -2.88
CA CYS A 416 -9.38 -0.68 -3.12
C CYS A 416 -8.39 -0.13 -2.08
N HIS A 417 -8.37 1.19 -1.89
CA HIS A 417 -7.40 1.83 -1.01
C HIS A 417 -7.58 1.47 0.47
N SER A 418 -8.81 1.23 0.94
CA SER A 418 -9.05 0.86 2.35
C SER A 418 -8.30 -0.40 2.79
N THR A 419 -7.94 -1.28 1.84
CA THR A 419 -7.24 -2.55 2.08
C THR A 419 -5.74 -2.41 2.37
N ALA A 420 -5.18 -1.19 2.19
CA ALA A 420 -3.77 -0.91 2.43
C ALA A 420 -3.37 -1.27 3.86
N SER A 421 -2.51 -2.29 4.01
CA SER A 421 -2.25 -2.91 5.31
C SER A 421 -0.83 -3.47 5.49
N ALA A 422 -0.44 -3.64 6.75
CA ALA A 422 0.79 -4.32 7.14
C ALA A 422 0.49 -5.40 8.21
N PRO A 423 0.78 -6.70 7.95
CA PRO A 423 1.21 -7.24 6.68
C PRO A 423 0.17 -7.04 5.58
N VAL A 424 0.64 -6.97 4.33
CA VAL A 424 -0.26 -6.90 3.16
C VAL A 424 -1.19 -8.10 3.20
N ASP A 425 -2.49 -7.81 3.25
CA ASP A 425 -3.54 -8.80 3.26
C ASP A 425 -3.44 -9.75 2.04
N ARG A 426 -3.79 -11.02 2.23
CA ARG A 426 -3.84 -12.00 1.13
C ARG A 426 -5.07 -11.77 0.26
N ALA A 427 -6.21 -11.38 0.84
CA ALA A 427 -7.42 -11.12 0.07
C ALA A 427 -7.28 -9.92 -0.89
N SER A 428 -6.43 -8.94 -0.55
CA SER A 428 -6.07 -7.83 -1.45
C SER A 428 -5.21 -8.25 -2.65
N ARG A 429 -4.57 -9.43 -2.61
CA ARG A 429 -3.77 -9.97 -3.74
C ARG A 429 -4.64 -10.71 -4.75
N ASP A 430 -5.67 -11.40 -4.29
CA ASP A 430 -6.56 -12.18 -5.14
C ASP A 430 -7.56 -11.27 -5.87
N GLY A 431 -7.87 -10.09 -5.32
CA GLY A 431 -8.70 -9.05 -5.96
C GLY A 431 -8.05 -8.32 -7.14
N GLU A 432 -6.71 -8.35 -7.28
CA GLU A 432 -6.04 -7.84 -8.49
C GLU A 432 -6.09 -8.85 -9.66
N ALA A 433 -6.37 -10.13 -9.38
CA ALA A 433 -6.32 -11.22 -10.36
C ALA A 433 -7.68 -11.81 -10.74
N SER A 434 -8.80 -11.29 -10.21
CA SER A 434 -10.11 -11.78 -10.66
C SER A 434 -10.35 -11.36 -12.11
N GLU A 435 -10.85 -12.28 -12.92
CA GLU A 435 -11.40 -11.99 -14.25
C GLU A 435 -12.29 -10.74 -14.17
N GLN A 436 -12.29 -9.93 -15.24
CA GLN A 436 -13.03 -8.67 -15.34
C GLN A 436 -14.55 -8.88 -15.45
N THR A 437 -15.09 -9.81 -14.68
CA THR A 437 -16.52 -10.00 -14.48
C THR A 437 -16.96 -9.10 -13.34
N ALA A 438 -18.17 -8.53 -13.43
CA ALA A 438 -18.77 -7.84 -12.29
C ALA A 438 -18.63 -8.75 -11.05
N PRO A 439 -18.24 -8.22 -9.87
CA PRO A 439 -18.10 -9.02 -8.66
C PRO A 439 -19.28 -9.97 -8.54
N GLY A 440 -19.02 -11.25 -8.30
CA GLY A 440 -20.07 -12.24 -8.10
C GLY A 440 -21.11 -11.63 -7.16
N MET A 441 -22.39 -11.68 -7.55
CA MET A 441 -23.51 -11.12 -6.79
C MET A 441 -23.75 -11.94 -5.51
N THR A 442 -22.72 -12.07 -4.67
CA THR A 442 -22.79 -12.71 -3.38
C THR A 442 -23.03 -11.64 -2.31
N PRO A 443 -23.73 -11.98 -1.22
CA PRO A 443 -23.89 -11.08 -0.06
C PRO A 443 -22.56 -10.52 0.46
N ASP A 444 -21.44 -11.22 0.25
CA ASP A 444 -20.10 -10.80 0.68
C ASP A 444 -19.49 -9.67 -0.16
N THR A 445 -20.01 -9.38 -1.36
CA THR A 445 -19.45 -8.29 -2.19
C THR A 445 -19.54 -6.93 -1.51
N MET A 446 -20.65 -6.66 -0.82
CA MET A 446 -20.87 -5.39 -0.12
C MET A 446 -19.93 -5.18 1.07
N ARG A 447 -19.27 -6.24 1.56
CA ARG A 447 -18.17 -6.14 2.53
C ARG A 447 -17.11 -5.16 2.03
N TRP A 448 -16.73 -5.21 0.76
CA TRP A 448 -15.69 -4.36 0.18
C TRP A 448 -16.08 -2.90 0.01
N PHE A 449 -17.37 -2.60 0.14
CA PHE A 449 -17.94 -1.27 -0.02
C PHE A 449 -18.34 -0.63 1.32
N ARG A 450 -17.85 -1.15 2.45
CA ARG A 450 -18.03 -0.50 3.76
C ARG A 450 -17.23 0.80 3.87
N ASN A 451 -17.72 1.70 4.71
CA ASN A 451 -16.95 2.87 5.15
C ASN A 451 -15.96 2.44 6.23
N VAL A 452 -14.67 2.40 5.89
CA VAL A 452 -13.58 2.19 6.85
C VAL A 452 -13.05 3.58 7.23
N LYS A 453 -12.95 3.89 8.52
CA LYS A 453 -12.44 5.21 8.92
C LYS A 453 -10.94 5.28 8.66
N CYS A 454 -10.45 6.49 8.38
CA CYS A 454 -9.01 6.78 8.38
C CYS A 454 -8.31 6.17 9.61
N GLY A 455 -7.18 5.50 9.36
CA GLY A 455 -6.38 4.84 10.38
C GLY A 455 -6.97 3.54 10.95
N GLU A 456 -8.16 3.12 10.52
CA GLU A 456 -8.68 1.79 10.85
C GLU A 456 -8.22 0.76 9.81
N PRO A 457 -7.89 -0.47 10.22
CA PRO A 457 -7.55 -1.51 9.28
C PRO A 457 -8.82 -2.02 8.61
N PHE A 458 -8.72 -2.40 7.33
CA PHE A 458 -9.85 -3.04 6.66
C PHE A 458 -10.30 -4.29 7.41
N GLN A 459 -9.38 -5.10 7.93
CA GLN A 459 -9.70 -6.33 8.66
C GLN A 459 -8.91 -6.45 9.94
N GLU A 460 -9.38 -7.32 10.84
CA GLU A 460 -8.67 -7.63 12.08
C GLU A 460 -7.32 -8.31 11.83
N GLY A 461 -6.38 -8.14 12.77
CA GLY A 461 -5.07 -8.80 12.73
C GLY A 461 -4.03 -8.15 11.81
N VAL A 462 -4.36 -7.04 11.16
CA VAL A 462 -3.41 -6.21 10.39
C VAL A 462 -3.41 -4.77 10.87
N LEU A 463 -2.33 -4.05 10.58
CA LEU A 463 -2.24 -2.61 10.79
C LEU A 463 -2.70 -1.87 9.54
N SER A 464 -3.43 -0.77 9.73
CA SER A 464 -3.81 0.13 8.65
C SER A 464 -2.60 0.88 8.10
N LEU A 465 -2.55 1.05 6.79
CA LEU A 465 -1.68 2.00 6.11
C LEU A 465 -2.46 3.23 5.62
N ASP A 466 -3.65 3.45 6.18
CA ASP A 466 -4.49 4.63 6.03
C ASP A 466 -4.70 5.06 4.59
N TYR A 467 -5.22 4.12 3.78
CA TYR A 467 -5.51 4.29 2.37
C TYR A 467 -4.27 4.50 1.45
N SER A 468 -3.04 4.43 1.97
CA SER A 468 -1.83 4.59 1.15
C SER A 468 -1.40 3.27 0.48
N MET A 469 -1.81 3.09 -0.77
CA MET A 469 -1.33 2.00 -1.61
C MET A 469 0.18 2.08 -1.90
N GLN A 470 0.79 3.27 -1.86
CA GLN A 470 2.25 3.39 -1.97
C GLN A 470 2.98 2.86 -0.73
N LEU A 471 2.47 3.10 0.49
CA LEU A 471 3.02 2.45 1.68
C LEU A 471 2.80 0.93 1.65
N ASN A 472 1.64 0.47 1.18
CA ASN A 472 1.34 -0.96 1.00
C ASN A 472 2.33 -1.64 0.05
N SER A 473 2.54 -1.05 -1.13
CA SER A 473 3.50 -1.53 -2.13
C SER A 473 4.94 -1.49 -1.61
N GLY A 474 5.35 -0.38 -0.97
CA GLY A 474 6.68 -0.23 -0.37
C GLY A 474 6.92 -1.25 0.74
N PHE A 475 5.93 -1.48 1.61
CA PHE A 475 5.99 -2.49 2.66
C PHE A 475 6.13 -3.90 2.08
N GLY A 476 5.38 -4.20 1.02
CA GLY A 476 5.55 -5.41 0.25
C GLY A 476 6.98 -5.55 -0.30
N GLY A 477 7.55 -4.48 -0.86
CA GLY A 477 8.91 -4.43 -1.38
C GLY A 477 9.95 -4.76 -0.31
N TYR A 478 9.86 -4.07 0.82
CA TYR A 478 10.66 -4.34 2.02
C TYR A 478 10.56 -5.81 2.47
N ARG A 479 9.34 -6.37 2.60
CA ARG A 479 9.14 -7.76 3.03
C ARG A 479 9.76 -8.76 2.06
N GLN A 480 9.73 -8.49 0.76
CA GLN A 480 10.36 -9.35 -0.23
C GLN A 480 11.88 -9.27 -0.16
N TRP A 481 12.43 -8.06 -0.01
CA TRP A 481 13.86 -7.85 0.14
C TRP A 481 14.38 -8.53 1.42
N LEU A 482 13.65 -8.41 2.53
CA LEU A 482 14.00 -9.02 3.81
C LEU A 482 14.05 -10.56 3.73
N ARG A 483 13.17 -11.19 2.94
CA ARG A 483 13.24 -12.65 2.70
C ARG A 483 14.54 -13.08 2.02
N ARG A 484 15.08 -12.23 1.13
CA ARG A 484 16.34 -12.49 0.42
C ARG A 484 17.57 -12.03 1.22
N ASN A 485 17.38 -11.10 2.14
CA ASN A 485 18.43 -10.48 2.96
C ASN A 485 18.00 -10.52 4.43
N PRO A 486 17.89 -11.71 5.05
CA PRO A 486 17.40 -11.84 6.42
C PRO A 486 18.25 -11.01 7.38
N GLU A 487 17.61 -10.50 8.43
CA GLU A 487 18.31 -9.79 9.49
C GLU A 487 19.42 -10.68 10.06
N PRO A 488 20.68 -10.20 10.13
CA PRO A 488 21.77 -10.98 10.69
C PRO A 488 21.44 -11.36 12.13
N LYS A 489 21.52 -12.66 12.45
CA LYS A 489 21.34 -13.11 13.84
C LYS A 489 22.39 -12.42 14.71
N PRO A 490 22.02 -11.96 15.92
CA PRO A 490 23.02 -11.50 16.88
C PRO A 490 24.07 -12.59 17.03
N ALA A 491 25.35 -12.23 16.89
CA ALA A 491 26.41 -13.18 17.17
C ALA A 491 26.26 -13.64 18.62
N LEU A 492 25.84 -14.89 18.82
CA LEU A 492 26.01 -15.54 20.11
C LEU A 492 27.52 -15.53 20.34
N SER A 493 28.00 -14.66 21.23
CA SER A 493 29.37 -14.73 21.70
C SER A 493 29.57 -16.16 22.18
N ARG A 494 30.39 -16.95 21.47
CA ARG A 494 30.90 -18.19 22.00
C ARG A 494 31.62 -17.80 23.28
N LEU A 495 30.98 -17.98 24.42
CA LEU A 495 31.70 -18.10 25.67
C LEU A 495 32.69 -19.22 25.42
N ALA A 496 33.96 -18.87 25.31
CA ALA A 496 35.03 -19.83 25.43
C ALA A 496 34.79 -20.50 26.78
N CYS A 497 34.31 -21.75 26.76
CA CYS A 497 34.41 -22.63 27.90
C CYS A 497 35.91 -22.83 28.15
N PHE A 498 36.51 -21.93 28.90
CA PHE A 498 37.65 -22.28 29.74
C PHE A 498 37.07 -22.84 31.03
N LYS A 499 37.02 -24.17 31.11
CA LYS A 499 37.24 -24.92 32.34
C LYS A 499 37.94 -26.22 31.99
#